data_AF-A0A9N8F4L1-F1
#
_entry.id   AF-A0A9N8F4L1-F1
#
_cell.length_a   1.000
_cell.length_b   1.000
_cell.length_c   1.000
_cell.angle_alpha   90.00
_cell.angle_beta   90.00
_cell.angle_gamma   90.00
#
_symmetry.space_group_name_H-M   'P 1'
#
loop_
_entity.id
_entity.type
_entity.pdbx_description
1 polymer ?
#
loop_
_entity_poly.entity_id
_entity_poly.type
_entity_poly.pdbx_seq_one_letter_code
_entity_poly.pdbx_strand_id
1 'polypeptide(L)'
;MNMTENAEEDPITANEGPGVKKNRFFKANTPLVSKIIKNQLVHVRKGCLSDPPKEVFPMHIINPYTDKSFSVRSTGSNEVDNRMLNRLLDTPSIGIARAERVINDHYEVANENKAVKRLGQKATLTTRSEKLYFLNSVAKSAGFSEEELPVKVSYPPKCPVKEYIGLNYELPEDLKAAMDAEENGQEDFADYLAGISFSDEDVPVDAGRYAAENNDQEAAVEEILVDPTIDSEPLPFENPEVSRAVKHHLPSINLGETTMQTFTRLTQGAPWVPFADPKEPKSPVDEAEFDLFESLRGSYDRNGGLYGPRGYHAFQSRWDYEVANSHTRYFEAIANGFPPPPLIRRKTYLQLQQHYDACNDRLRTALFVRENDKNREELERALAQTRRRLAPQQEAAVASPIRYNHNTGMAPFGNPTVVNTGVAANAMEYSQQSTGGAPFNLRPAVSMVSPMQNPRGSNFKGRQFCVKCGFSKSEHLSQGVTFGNACTGNCNHEECSKCLERLEFHEIGKVGPYCKASAAPSSQFSAWWKDTTAPSGADKENGTIN
;
A
#
# COMPACT_ATOMS: atom_id res chain seq x y z
N MET A 1 -25.66 -52.18 -33.74
CA MET A 1 -25.46 -50.89 -34.44
C MET A 1 -24.68 -50.01 -33.48
N ASN A 2 -23.36 -49.99 -33.63
CA ASN A 2 -22.46 -49.20 -32.81
C ASN A 2 -22.39 -47.79 -33.39
N MET A 3 -22.83 -46.79 -32.63
CA MET A 3 -22.56 -45.40 -32.94
C MET A 3 -21.21 -45.03 -32.32
N THR A 4 -20.23 -44.81 -33.17
CA THR A 4 -18.92 -44.26 -32.84
C THR A 4 -19.05 -42.75 -32.66
N GLU A 5 -18.69 -42.25 -31.48
CA GLU A 5 -18.45 -40.84 -31.21
C GLU A 5 -17.20 -40.39 -31.96
N ASN A 6 -17.38 -39.48 -32.92
CA ASN A 6 -16.28 -38.73 -33.53
C ASN A 6 -15.93 -37.59 -32.58
N ALA A 7 -14.75 -37.65 -31.98
CA ALA A 7 -14.11 -36.51 -31.34
C ALA A 7 -13.63 -35.55 -32.44
N GLU A 8 -14.16 -34.32 -32.44
CA GLU A 8 -13.59 -33.20 -33.18
C GLU A 8 -12.22 -32.87 -32.57
N GLU A 9 -11.16 -33.11 -33.34
CA GLU A 9 -9.81 -32.65 -33.03
C GLU A 9 -9.67 -31.19 -33.48
N ASP A 10 -9.43 -30.29 -32.51
CA ASP A 10 -9.09 -28.88 -32.77
C ASP A 10 -7.76 -28.77 -33.55
N PRO A 11 -7.74 -28.14 -34.74
CA PRO A 11 -6.54 -28.11 -35.58
C PRO A 11 -5.72 -26.85 -35.30
N ILE A 12 -4.98 -26.79 -34.19
CA ILE A 12 -3.91 -25.79 -34.03
C ILE A 12 -2.72 -26.39 -33.27
N THR A 13 -1.85 -27.12 -33.97
CA THR A 13 -0.39 -27.10 -33.69
C THR A 13 0.38 -27.72 -34.85
N ALA A 14 0.77 -26.88 -35.81
CA ALA A 14 1.82 -27.23 -36.77
C ALA A 14 2.94 -26.18 -36.68
N ASN A 15 4.15 -26.67 -36.35
CA ASN A 15 5.46 -26.06 -36.58
C ASN A 15 5.66 -24.58 -36.21
N GLU A 16 6.02 -24.34 -34.95
CA GLU A 16 6.81 -23.15 -34.57
C GLU A 16 8.12 -23.63 -33.94
N GLY A 17 9.25 -23.19 -34.48
CA GLY A 17 10.58 -23.61 -34.07
C GLY A 17 10.93 -23.26 -32.61
N PRO A 18 12.00 -23.87 -32.06
CA PRO A 18 12.44 -23.64 -30.68
C PRO A 18 12.94 -22.20 -30.52
N GLY A 19 12.08 -21.31 -30.00
CA GLY A 19 12.48 -19.93 -29.68
C GLY A 19 11.34 -18.92 -29.55
N VAL A 20 10.16 -19.20 -30.10
CA VAL A 20 9.04 -18.25 -30.00
C VAL A 20 8.31 -18.47 -28.68
N LYS A 21 8.50 -17.55 -27.72
CA LYS A 21 7.70 -17.51 -26.49
C LYS A 21 6.24 -17.27 -26.88
N LYS A 22 5.41 -18.32 -26.88
CA LYS A 22 3.96 -18.19 -27.05
C LYS A 22 3.45 -17.19 -26.01
N ASN A 23 2.94 -16.05 -26.47
CA ASN A 23 2.26 -15.07 -25.62
C ASN A 23 1.01 -15.74 -25.06
N ARG A 24 1.14 -16.37 -23.88
CA ARG A 24 -0.01 -16.92 -23.17
C ARG A 24 -0.88 -15.76 -22.72
N PHE A 25 -2.14 -15.79 -23.09
CA PHE A 25 -3.14 -14.77 -22.73
C PHE A 25 -3.25 -14.58 -21.21
N PHE A 26 -2.99 -15.66 -20.44
CA PHE A 26 -2.86 -15.61 -19.00
C PHE A 26 -1.40 -15.72 -18.59
N LYS A 27 -0.97 -14.87 -17.64
CA LYS A 27 0.32 -15.02 -16.95
C LYS A 27 0.47 -16.46 -16.47
N ALA A 28 1.65 -17.04 -16.63
CA ALA A 28 1.93 -18.38 -16.15
C ALA A 28 1.50 -18.49 -14.68
N ASN A 29 0.73 -19.54 -14.36
CA ASN A 29 0.21 -19.75 -13.03
C ASN A 29 1.35 -20.15 -12.10
N THR A 30 2.11 -19.16 -11.63
CA THR A 30 3.20 -19.38 -10.67
C THR A 30 2.61 -19.89 -9.35
N PRO A 31 3.40 -20.64 -8.54
CA PRO A 31 2.94 -21.11 -7.24
C PRO A 31 2.37 -19.98 -6.36
N LEU A 32 2.99 -18.80 -6.43
CA LEU A 32 2.53 -17.59 -5.74
C LEU A 32 1.14 -17.13 -6.22
N VAL A 33 0.93 -17.05 -7.55
CA VAL A 33 -0.36 -16.67 -8.13
C VAL A 33 -1.44 -17.70 -7.78
N SER A 34 -1.11 -18.99 -7.85
CA SER A 34 -1.99 -20.09 -7.41
C SER A 34 -2.40 -19.95 -5.95
N LYS A 35 -1.47 -19.59 -5.06
CA LYS A 35 -1.75 -19.37 -3.64
C LYS A 35 -2.68 -18.19 -3.41
N ILE A 36 -2.44 -17.07 -4.10
CA ILE A 36 -3.31 -15.89 -4.03
C ILE A 36 -4.72 -16.23 -4.52
N ILE A 37 -4.83 -16.91 -5.67
CA ILE A 37 -6.13 -17.35 -6.21
C ILE A 37 -6.84 -18.27 -5.21
N LYS A 38 -6.15 -19.27 -4.64
CA LYS A 38 -6.73 -20.16 -3.63
C LYS A 38 -7.22 -19.39 -2.41
N ASN A 39 -6.45 -18.43 -1.89
CA ASN A 39 -6.85 -17.59 -0.76
C ASN A 39 -8.07 -16.72 -1.09
N GLN A 40 -8.11 -16.09 -2.27
CA GLN A 40 -9.27 -15.31 -2.71
C GLN A 40 -10.52 -16.19 -2.88
N LEU A 41 -10.36 -17.39 -3.45
CA LEU A 41 -11.45 -18.36 -3.59
C LEU A 41 -11.99 -18.84 -2.24
N VAL A 42 -11.19 -18.83 -1.16
CA VAL A 42 -11.70 -19.10 0.19
C VAL A 42 -12.71 -18.02 0.60
N HIS A 43 -12.46 -16.74 0.34
CA HIS A 43 -13.41 -15.67 0.64
C HIS A 43 -14.69 -15.76 -0.21
N VAL A 44 -14.58 -16.17 -1.48
CA VAL A 44 -15.73 -16.43 -2.35
C VAL A 44 -16.58 -17.60 -1.83
N ARG A 45 -15.93 -18.71 -1.44
CA ARG A 45 -16.61 -19.89 -0.84
C ARG A 45 -17.26 -19.55 0.50
N LYS A 46 -16.59 -18.76 1.33
CA LYS A 46 -17.11 -18.28 2.63
C LYS A 46 -18.15 -17.17 2.51
N GLY A 47 -18.44 -16.69 1.29
CA GLY A 47 -19.44 -15.64 1.06
C GLY A 47 -19.02 -14.25 1.53
N CYS A 48 -17.74 -14.02 1.85
CA CYS A 48 -17.24 -12.70 2.27
C CYS A 48 -17.14 -11.70 1.09
N LEU A 49 -17.32 -12.19 -0.14
CA LEU A 49 -17.27 -11.41 -1.38
C LEU A 49 -18.52 -11.73 -2.22
N SER A 50 -19.70 -11.66 -1.62
CA SER A 50 -20.94 -11.64 -2.41
C SER A 50 -21.12 -10.25 -3.00
N ASP A 51 -21.25 -10.21 -4.31
CA ASP A 51 -21.65 -9.06 -5.09
C ASP A 51 -22.91 -8.40 -4.47
N PRO A 52 -22.96 -7.05 -4.33
CA PRO A 52 -24.17 -6.39 -3.84
C PRO A 52 -25.37 -6.71 -4.74
N PRO A 53 -26.63 -6.56 -4.30
CA PRO A 53 -27.79 -6.69 -5.19
C PRO A 53 -27.78 -5.65 -6.32
N LYS A 54 -28.32 -5.98 -7.49
CA LYS A 54 -28.40 -5.07 -8.66
C LYS A 54 -29.14 -3.77 -8.34
N GLU A 55 -30.12 -3.82 -7.45
CA GLU A 55 -30.90 -2.66 -6.99
C GLU A 55 -30.05 -1.68 -6.18
N VAL A 56 -28.98 -2.18 -5.56
CA VAL A 56 -28.02 -1.37 -4.79
C VAL A 56 -26.91 -0.87 -5.71
N PHE A 57 -26.34 -1.75 -6.53
CA PHE A 57 -25.26 -1.40 -7.45
C PHE A 57 -25.14 -2.39 -8.62
N PRO A 58 -25.37 -1.96 -9.88
CA PRO A 58 -25.17 -2.80 -11.05
C PRO A 58 -23.67 -2.94 -11.32
N MET A 59 -23.10 -4.10 -10.99
CA MET A 59 -21.68 -4.33 -11.22
C MET A 59 -21.36 -4.74 -12.64
N HIS A 60 -22.32 -5.29 -13.38
CA HIS A 60 -22.12 -5.61 -14.78
C HIS A 60 -22.80 -4.54 -15.62
N ILE A 61 -22.05 -3.97 -16.55
CA ILE A 61 -22.52 -2.93 -17.46
C ILE A 61 -22.31 -3.38 -18.90
N ILE A 62 -23.33 -3.24 -19.74
CA ILE A 62 -23.25 -3.45 -21.19
C ILE A 62 -23.12 -2.09 -21.87
N ASN A 63 -22.09 -1.94 -22.70
CA ASN A 63 -22.00 -0.76 -23.56
C ASN A 63 -23.04 -0.88 -24.69
N PRO A 64 -24.00 0.06 -24.82
CA PRO A 64 -25.06 -0.05 -25.84
C PRO A 64 -24.55 0.07 -27.29
N TYR A 65 -23.36 0.64 -27.51
CA TYR A 65 -22.78 0.81 -28.85
C TYR A 65 -21.91 -0.35 -29.28
N THR A 66 -21.23 -1.02 -28.34
CA THR A 66 -20.31 -2.12 -28.65
C THR A 66 -20.85 -3.49 -28.25
N ASP A 67 -21.97 -3.54 -27.53
CA ASP A 67 -22.61 -4.74 -26.95
C ASP A 67 -21.68 -5.58 -26.07
N LYS A 68 -20.56 -4.99 -25.63
CA LYS A 68 -19.59 -5.64 -24.76
C LYS A 68 -19.98 -5.44 -23.29
N SER A 69 -19.99 -6.54 -22.54
CA SER A 69 -20.22 -6.54 -21.09
C SER A 69 -18.93 -6.34 -20.32
N PHE A 70 -18.95 -5.46 -19.31
CA PHE A 70 -17.83 -5.21 -18.40
C PHE A 70 -18.28 -5.28 -16.95
N SER A 71 -17.36 -5.68 -16.08
CA SER A 71 -17.56 -5.57 -14.63
C SER A 71 -16.97 -4.28 -14.11
N VAL A 72 -17.77 -3.48 -13.42
CA VAL A 72 -17.36 -2.30 -12.66
C VAL A 72 -16.46 -2.76 -11.52
N ARG A 73 -15.15 -2.63 -11.72
CA ARG A 73 -14.13 -2.91 -10.69
C ARG A 73 -13.79 -1.64 -9.93
N SER A 74 -13.33 -1.82 -8.69
CA SER A 74 -13.10 -0.76 -7.71
C SER A 74 -12.16 0.37 -8.17
N THR A 75 -12.11 1.42 -7.36
CA THR A 75 -11.24 2.61 -7.45
C THR A 75 -9.74 2.32 -7.41
N GLY A 76 -9.30 1.06 -7.27
CA GLY A 76 -7.88 0.70 -7.17
C GLY A 76 -7.02 1.17 -8.34
N SER A 77 -7.60 1.42 -9.53
CA SER A 77 -6.85 2.05 -10.62
C SER A 77 -6.39 3.46 -10.26
N ASN A 78 -7.19 4.25 -9.56
CA ASN A 78 -6.83 5.64 -9.23
C ASN A 78 -5.65 5.68 -8.25
N GLU A 79 -5.61 4.76 -7.29
CA GLU A 79 -4.48 4.61 -6.37
C GLU A 79 -3.21 4.19 -7.12
N VAL A 80 -3.33 3.25 -8.06
CA VAL A 80 -2.23 2.82 -8.93
C VAL A 80 -1.76 3.97 -9.82
N ASP A 81 -2.68 4.71 -10.44
CA ASP A 81 -2.37 5.85 -11.31
C ASP A 81 -1.64 6.95 -10.53
N ASN A 82 -2.08 7.26 -9.31
CA ASN A 82 -1.41 8.24 -8.44
C ASN A 82 -0.02 7.76 -8.01
N ARG A 83 0.14 6.47 -7.69
CA ARG A 83 1.46 5.91 -7.35
C ARG A 83 2.41 5.95 -8.54
N MET A 84 1.90 5.63 -9.74
CA MET A 84 2.69 5.73 -10.97
C MET A 84 3.06 7.18 -11.27
N LEU A 85 2.14 8.12 -11.05
CA LEU A 85 2.40 9.54 -11.25
C LEU A 85 3.48 10.06 -10.30
N ASN A 86 3.42 9.71 -9.01
CA ASN A 86 4.48 10.06 -8.06
C ASN A 86 5.84 9.54 -8.53
N ARG A 87 5.91 8.28 -8.98
CA ARG A 87 7.15 7.72 -9.54
C ARG A 87 7.64 8.45 -10.79
N LEU A 88 6.73 8.95 -11.64
CA LEU A 88 7.08 9.76 -12.81
C LEU A 88 7.65 11.13 -12.39
N LEU A 89 7.07 11.74 -11.35
CA LEU A 89 7.44 13.05 -10.84
C LEU A 89 8.68 13.03 -9.93
N ASP A 90 9.00 11.89 -9.30
CA ASP A 90 10.18 11.70 -8.44
C ASP A 90 11.53 11.72 -9.21
N THR A 91 11.49 11.96 -10.52
CA THR A 91 12.71 12.10 -11.34
C THR A 91 13.34 13.47 -11.04
N PRO A 92 14.61 13.56 -10.59
CA PRO A 92 15.20 14.77 -9.99
C PRO A 92 15.40 15.99 -10.93
N SER A 93 14.82 15.99 -12.12
CA SER A 93 15.05 17.01 -13.16
C SER A 93 13.80 17.40 -13.98
N ILE A 94 12.58 17.12 -13.50
CA ILE A 94 11.37 17.57 -14.19
C ILE A 94 11.04 19.03 -13.81
N GLY A 95 11.23 19.95 -14.75
CA GLY A 95 10.73 21.33 -14.62
C GLY A 95 9.20 21.41 -14.63
N ILE A 96 8.63 22.49 -14.07
CA ILE A 96 7.17 22.64 -13.85
C ILE A 96 6.35 22.43 -15.12
N ALA A 97 6.72 23.07 -16.23
CA ALA A 97 6.00 22.94 -17.51
C ALA A 97 6.08 21.51 -18.09
N ARG A 98 7.13 20.76 -17.77
CA ARG A 98 7.25 19.34 -18.13
C ARG A 98 6.40 18.47 -17.18
N ALA A 99 6.38 18.79 -15.89
CA ALA A 99 5.55 18.12 -14.89
C ALA A 99 4.08 18.20 -15.28
N GLU A 100 3.58 19.40 -15.61
CA GLU A 100 2.20 19.63 -16.02
C GLU A 100 1.82 18.79 -17.24
N ARG A 101 2.64 18.82 -18.30
CA ARG A 101 2.41 17.97 -19.49
C ARG A 101 2.41 16.48 -19.17
N VAL A 102 3.33 16.01 -18.34
CA VAL A 102 3.41 14.59 -17.93
C VAL A 102 2.19 14.19 -17.11
N ILE A 103 1.73 15.05 -16.19
CA ILE A 103 0.53 14.83 -15.38
C ILE A 103 -0.70 14.73 -16.29
N ASN A 104 -0.87 15.69 -17.21
CA ASN A 104 -2.00 15.72 -18.13
C ASN A 104 -2.00 14.50 -19.07
N ASP A 105 -0.88 14.21 -19.75
CA ASP A 105 -0.73 13.03 -20.62
C ASP A 105 -1.05 11.73 -19.84
N HIS A 106 -0.54 11.59 -18.60
CA HIS A 106 -0.77 10.40 -17.78
C HIS A 106 -2.25 10.21 -17.43
N TYR A 107 -2.94 11.27 -17.01
CA TYR A 107 -4.36 11.18 -16.68
C TYR A 107 -5.25 11.00 -17.91
N GLU A 108 -4.90 11.59 -19.06
CA GLU A 108 -5.58 11.31 -20.33
C GLU A 108 -5.48 9.82 -20.71
N VAL A 109 -4.26 9.26 -20.68
CA VAL A 109 -4.01 7.84 -20.95
C VAL A 109 -4.75 6.94 -19.96
N ALA A 110 -4.72 7.28 -18.67
CA ALA A 110 -5.40 6.52 -17.63
C ALA A 110 -6.93 6.54 -17.83
N ASN A 111 -7.49 7.71 -18.19
CA ASN A 111 -8.92 7.86 -18.43
C ASN A 111 -9.37 7.13 -19.69
N GLU A 112 -8.61 7.18 -20.79
CA GLU A 112 -8.91 6.38 -21.98
C GLU A 112 -8.85 4.88 -21.64
N ASN A 113 -7.81 4.43 -20.95
CA ASN A 113 -7.70 3.04 -20.53
C ASN A 113 -8.93 2.59 -19.71
N LYS A 114 -9.46 3.46 -18.85
CA LYS A 114 -10.68 3.18 -18.09
C LYS A 114 -11.90 3.15 -19.02
N ALA A 115 -12.04 4.09 -19.95
CA ALA A 115 -13.13 4.10 -20.91
C ALA A 115 -13.14 2.83 -21.78
N VAL A 116 -11.97 2.42 -22.29
CA VAL A 116 -11.82 1.22 -23.10
C VAL A 116 -12.06 -0.06 -22.28
N LYS A 117 -11.35 -0.21 -21.15
CA LYS A 117 -11.35 -1.47 -20.38
C LYS A 117 -12.56 -1.64 -19.46
N ARG A 118 -13.21 -0.55 -19.05
CA ARG A 118 -14.34 -0.59 -18.10
C ARG A 118 -15.66 -0.24 -18.75
N LEU A 119 -15.66 0.66 -19.73
CA LEU A 119 -16.88 1.10 -20.41
C LEU A 119 -17.00 0.50 -21.81
N GLY A 120 -16.01 -0.25 -22.30
CA GLY A 120 -16.08 -0.87 -23.62
C GLY A 120 -16.01 0.08 -24.79
N GLN A 121 -15.52 1.29 -24.57
CA GLN A 121 -15.29 2.23 -25.65
C GLN A 121 -14.22 1.68 -26.60
N LYS A 122 -14.36 1.95 -27.90
CA LYS A 122 -13.30 1.64 -28.86
C LYS A 122 -12.09 2.52 -28.53
N ALA A 123 -10.91 1.92 -28.44
CA ALA A 123 -9.67 2.67 -28.23
C ALA A 123 -9.53 3.74 -29.30
N THR A 124 -9.23 4.96 -28.87
CA THR A 124 -8.93 6.06 -29.77
C THR A 124 -7.52 5.89 -30.33
N LEU A 125 -7.25 6.50 -31.49
CA LEU A 125 -5.96 6.34 -32.16
C LEU A 125 -4.81 6.88 -31.29
N THR A 126 -5.09 7.91 -30.50
CA THR A 126 -4.18 8.47 -29.50
C THR A 126 -4.99 9.07 -28.35
N THR A 127 -4.40 9.01 -27.16
CA THR A 127 -4.93 9.55 -25.91
C THR A 127 -4.74 11.07 -25.79
N ARG A 128 -3.85 11.64 -26.63
CA ARG A 128 -3.38 13.03 -26.51
C ARG A 128 -4.32 13.98 -27.22
N SER A 129 -5.45 14.27 -26.59
CA SER A 129 -6.52 15.03 -27.21
C SER A 129 -6.04 16.43 -27.59
N GLU A 130 -5.27 17.10 -26.73
CA GLU A 130 -4.66 18.41 -26.98
C GLU A 130 -3.74 18.44 -28.20
N LYS A 131 -2.91 17.40 -28.39
CA LYS A 131 -2.02 17.32 -29.56
C LYS A 131 -2.79 17.07 -30.83
N LEU A 132 -3.86 16.27 -30.78
CA LEU A 132 -4.77 16.13 -31.91
C LEU A 132 -5.47 17.44 -32.24
N TYR A 133 -5.90 18.22 -31.25
CA TYR A 133 -6.46 19.56 -31.49
C TYR A 133 -5.43 20.47 -32.15
N PHE A 134 -4.19 20.49 -31.65
CA PHE A 134 -3.12 21.29 -32.23
C PHE A 134 -2.84 20.88 -33.67
N LEU A 135 -2.65 19.58 -33.93
CA LEU A 135 -2.42 19.05 -35.28
C LEU A 135 -3.59 19.34 -36.22
N ASN A 136 -4.83 19.18 -35.75
CA ASN A 136 -6.02 19.54 -36.53
C ASN A 136 -6.09 21.04 -36.80
N SER A 137 -5.70 21.88 -35.84
CA SER A 137 -5.65 23.34 -36.02
C SER A 137 -4.60 23.73 -37.07
N VAL A 138 -3.43 23.10 -37.03
CA VAL A 138 -2.35 23.31 -38.01
C VAL A 138 -2.75 22.77 -39.39
N ALA A 139 -3.42 21.62 -39.46
CA ALA A 139 -3.92 21.07 -40.71
C ALA A 139 -5.02 21.98 -41.31
N LYS A 140 -5.95 22.48 -40.48
CA LYS A 140 -6.94 23.46 -40.93
C LYS A 140 -6.29 24.75 -41.44
N SER A 141 -5.28 25.27 -40.75
CA SER A 141 -4.58 26.48 -41.22
C SER A 141 -3.76 26.23 -42.50
N ALA A 142 -3.36 24.98 -42.76
CA ALA A 142 -2.75 24.55 -44.01
C ALA A 142 -3.76 24.26 -45.15
N GLY A 143 -5.07 24.40 -44.91
CA GLY A 143 -6.12 24.28 -45.93
C GLY A 143 -6.82 22.93 -46.03
N PHE A 144 -6.56 21.98 -45.11
CA PHE A 144 -7.27 20.70 -45.07
C PHE A 144 -8.72 20.88 -44.57
N SER A 145 -9.67 20.16 -45.18
CA SER A 145 -11.08 20.22 -44.77
C SER A 145 -11.35 19.39 -43.51
N GLU A 146 -12.45 19.66 -42.79
CA GLU A 146 -12.80 18.91 -41.57
C GLU A 146 -13.05 17.42 -41.82
N GLU A 147 -13.49 17.07 -43.02
CA GLU A 147 -13.74 15.68 -43.45
C GLU A 147 -12.45 14.90 -43.73
N GLU A 148 -11.36 15.60 -44.05
CA GLU A 148 -10.05 15.02 -44.32
C GLU A 148 -9.24 14.75 -43.05
N LEU A 149 -9.67 15.33 -41.91
CA LEU A 149 -8.97 15.16 -40.65
C LEU A 149 -9.22 13.74 -40.08
N PRO A 150 -8.17 13.06 -39.59
CA PRO A 150 -8.27 11.67 -39.12
C PRO A 150 -9.14 11.53 -37.86
N VAL A 151 -9.34 12.63 -37.12
CA VAL A 151 -10.17 12.68 -35.93
C VAL A 151 -11.08 13.89 -36.01
N LYS A 152 -12.39 13.68 -35.91
CA LYS A 152 -13.36 14.76 -35.68
C LYS A 152 -13.23 15.20 -34.23
N VAL A 153 -12.51 16.29 -34.01
CA VAL A 153 -12.36 16.85 -32.67
C VAL A 153 -13.26 18.07 -32.56
N SER A 154 -14.27 18.00 -31.69
CA SER A 154 -15.17 19.13 -31.41
C SER A 154 -14.49 20.05 -30.41
N TYR A 155 -14.32 21.34 -30.73
CA TYR A 155 -13.92 22.31 -29.71
C TYR A 155 -14.83 22.15 -28.49
N PRO A 156 -14.27 22.11 -27.26
CA PRO A 156 -15.09 22.28 -26.08
C PRO A 156 -15.98 23.52 -26.32
N PRO A 157 -17.30 23.43 -26.13
CA PRO A 157 -18.16 24.58 -26.32
C PRO A 157 -17.58 25.73 -25.51
N LYS A 158 -17.47 26.91 -26.15
CA LYS A 158 -16.83 28.10 -25.57
C LYS A 158 -17.36 28.26 -24.14
N CYS A 159 -16.49 28.05 -23.15
CA CYS A 159 -16.89 28.10 -21.77
C CYS A 159 -17.49 29.50 -21.53
N PRO A 160 -18.72 29.64 -21.01
CA PRO A 160 -19.34 30.94 -20.78
C PRO A 160 -18.60 31.75 -19.69
N VAL A 161 -17.61 31.14 -19.04
CA VAL A 161 -16.74 31.77 -18.06
C VAL A 161 -15.68 32.59 -18.80
N LYS A 162 -15.76 33.92 -18.66
CA LYS A 162 -14.69 34.82 -19.08
C LYS A 162 -13.54 34.64 -18.09
N GLU A 163 -12.45 34.02 -18.55
CA GLU A 163 -11.28 33.74 -17.72
C GLU A 163 -10.66 35.07 -17.26
N TYR A 164 -10.79 35.37 -15.98
CA TYR A 164 -10.02 36.43 -15.31
C TYR A 164 -8.87 35.73 -14.58
N ILE A 165 -7.95 35.11 -15.31
CA ILE A 165 -6.65 34.82 -14.71
C ILE A 165 -6.11 36.18 -14.27
N GLY A 166 -5.80 36.33 -12.98
CA GLY A 166 -5.36 37.59 -12.36
C GLY A 166 -4.03 38.15 -12.87
N LEU A 167 -3.64 37.79 -14.10
CA LEU A 167 -2.55 38.39 -14.87
C LEU A 167 -2.99 39.68 -15.59
N ASN A 168 -4.30 39.98 -15.63
CA ASN A 168 -4.80 41.30 -16.03
C ASN A 168 -4.76 42.32 -14.88
N TYR A 169 -3.79 42.22 -13.97
CA TYR A 169 -3.46 43.34 -13.11
C TYR A 169 -2.68 44.33 -13.98
N GLU A 170 -3.27 45.49 -14.29
CA GLU A 170 -2.48 46.56 -14.87
C GLU A 170 -1.33 46.84 -13.90
N LEU A 171 -0.10 46.62 -14.37
CA LEU A 171 1.09 46.92 -13.60
C LEU A 171 0.96 48.36 -13.09
N PRO A 172 1.10 48.62 -11.77
CA PRO A 172 1.04 49.97 -11.22
C PRO A 172 1.88 50.93 -12.06
N GLU A 173 1.38 52.14 -12.33
CA GLU A 173 2.05 53.09 -13.24
C GLU A 173 3.52 53.34 -12.86
N ASP A 174 3.82 53.30 -11.56
CA ASP A 174 5.17 53.42 -11.00
C ASP A 174 6.15 52.32 -11.48
N LEU A 175 5.64 51.12 -11.76
CA LEU A 175 6.43 50.00 -12.30
C LEU A 175 6.51 50.04 -13.82
N LYS A 176 5.51 50.60 -14.52
CA LYS A 176 5.59 50.81 -15.98
C LYS A 176 6.71 51.80 -16.32
N ALA A 177 6.85 52.87 -15.53
CA ALA A 177 7.92 53.85 -15.73
C ALA A 177 9.34 53.28 -15.51
N ALA A 178 9.48 52.25 -14.67
CA ALA A 178 10.76 51.56 -14.48
C ALA A 178 11.12 50.63 -15.65
N MET A 179 10.12 50.01 -16.30
CA MET A 179 10.34 49.14 -17.45
C MET A 179 10.71 49.92 -18.72
N ASP A 180 10.16 51.12 -18.91
CA ASP A 180 10.54 51.99 -20.04
C ASP A 180 11.99 52.52 -19.92
N ALA A 181 12.58 52.49 -18.71
CA ALA A 181 13.99 52.84 -18.49
C ALA A 181 14.97 51.67 -18.72
N GLU A 182 14.46 50.43 -18.79
CA GLU A 182 15.24 49.20 -18.99
C GLU A 182 15.16 48.65 -20.43
N GLU A 183 14.63 49.41 -21.40
CA GLU A 183 14.57 49.00 -22.82
C GLU A 183 15.97 48.83 -23.47
N ASN A 184 17.06 49.21 -22.76
CA ASN A 184 18.44 48.88 -23.13
C ASN A 184 18.91 47.47 -22.66
N GLY A 185 18.08 46.70 -21.95
CA GLY A 185 18.41 45.35 -21.47
C GLY A 185 18.11 44.21 -22.45
N GLN A 186 17.62 44.51 -23.66
CA GLN A 186 17.28 43.50 -24.66
C GLN A 186 18.51 42.71 -25.17
N GLU A 187 19.71 43.31 -25.15
CA GLU A 187 20.95 42.60 -25.51
C GLU A 187 21.33 41.55 -24.45
N ASP A 188 21.18 41.84 -23.16
CA ASP A 188 21.50 40.91 -22.07
C ASP A 188 20.55 39.70 -22.04
N PHE A 189 19.27 39.89 -22.40
CA PHE A 189 18.32 38.78 -22.48
C PHE A 189 18.57 37.88 -23.70
N ALA A 190 19.01 38.46 -24.82
CA ALA A 190 19.41 37.69 -26.01
C ALA A 190 20.67 36.85 -25.73
N ASP A 191 21.66 37.40 -25.01
CA ASP A 191 22.85 36.66 -24.58
C ASP A 191 22.52 35.57 -23.55
N TYR A 192 21.60 35.83 -22.61
CA TYR A 192 21.11 34.82 -21.67
C TYR A 192 20.39 33.66 -22.38
N LEU A 193 19.58 33.94 -23.40
CA LEU A 193 18.91 32.92 -24.21
C LEU A 193 19.87 32.20 -25.17
N ALA A 194 20.92 32.86 -25.65
CA ALA A 194 21.94 32.24 -26.50
C ALA A 194 22.78 31.18 -25.76
N GLY A 195 22.85 31.26 -24.42
CA GLY A 195 23.44 30.22 -23.57
C GLY A 195 22.56 28.98 -23.33
N ILE A 196 21.27 29.04 -23.68
CA ILE A 196 20.34 27.92 -23.51
C ILE A 196 20.28 27.12 -24.82
N SER A 197 21.10 26.07 -24.89
CA SER A 197 21.06 25.05 -25.95
C SER A 197 19.75 24.25 -25.87
N PHE A 198 18.76 24.58 -26.70
CA PHE A 198 17.55 23.74 -26.90
C PHE A 198 17.82 22.52 -27.79
N SER A 199 19.05 22.37 -28.29
CA SER A 199 19.48 21.25 -29.11
C SER A 199 19.87 20.01 -28.31
N ASP A 200 20.03 20.09 -26.98
CA ASP A 200 20.18 18.90 -26.14
C ASP A 200 18.81 18.29 -25.80
N GLU A 201 18.17 17.85 -26.88
CA GLU A 201 17.36 16.64 -27.02
C GLU A 201 16.50 16.23 -25.80
N ASP A 202 15.23 16.57 -25.95
CA ASP A 202 14.10 15.64 -25.79
C ASP A 202 14.49 14.22 -26.24
N VAL A 203 15.13 13.45 -25.35
CA VAL A 203 15.27 12.01 -25.51
C VAL A 203 13.85 11.45 -25.57
N PRO A 204 13.41 10.88 -26.72
CA PRO A 204 12.10 10.24 -26.79
C PRO A 204 12.05 9.20 -25.68
N VAL A 205 11.07 9.33 -24.80
CA VAL A 205 10.86 8.35 -23.73
C VAL A 205 10.52 7.02 -24.41
N ASP A 206 11.51 6.14 -24.48
CA ASP A 206 11.36 4.80 -25.03
C ASP A 206 10.30 4.06 -24.20
N ALA A 207 9.17 3.74 -24.83
CA ALA A 207 8.10 2.98 -24.22
C ALA A 207 8.57 1.57 -23.76
N GLY A 208 9.71 1.10 -24.25
CA GLY A 208 10.37 -0.14 -23.82
C GLY A 208 10.98 -0.09 -22.42
N ARG A 209 11.39 1.08 -21.90
CA ARG A 209 11.96 1.22 -20.53
C ARG A 209 10.94 0.93 -19.41
N TYR A 210 9.67 0.74 -19.74
CA TYR A 210 8.62 0.35 -18.81
C TYR A 210 8.41 -1.18 -18.73
N ALA A 211 9.17 -1.97 -19.48
CA ALA A 211 9.29 -3.40 -19.23
C ALA A 211 10.26 -3.61 -18.05
N ALA A 212 9.72 -4.06 -16.91
CA ALA A 212 10.43 -4.17 -15.64
C ALA A 212 11.75 -4.94 -15.73
N GLU A 213 12.86 -4.27 -15.43
CA GLU A 213 14.13 -4.90 -15.08
C GLU A 213 14.49 -4.53 -13.63
N ASN A 214 14.46 -5.56 -12.77
CA ASN A 214 15.24 -5.64 -11.56
C ASN A 214 16.67 -6.02 -11.98
N ASN A 215 17.68 -5.22 -11.66
CA ASN A 215 18.99 -5.74 -11.24
C ASN A 215 19.90 -4.66 -10.66
N ASP A 216 20.60 -5.05 -9.61
CA ASP A 216 21.52 -4.30 -8.78
C ASP A 216 22.85 -3.95 -9.48
N GLN A 217 23.52 -2.90 -9.00
CA GLN A 217 24.90 -2.60 -9.34
C GLN A 217 25.66 -2.09 -8.10
N GLU A 218 26.60 -2.90 -7.60
CA GLU A 218 27.68 -2.56 -6.66
C GLU A 218 29.01 -2.35 -7.42
N ALA A 219 29.84 -1.43 -6.93
CA ALA A 219 31.31 -1.35 -7.06
C ALA A 219 31.83 -0.32 -6.03
N ALA A 220 32.98 -0.40 -5.33
CA ALA A 220 34.21 -1.17 -5.49
C ALA A 220 34.99 -1.25 -4.15
N VAL A 221 35.91 -2.22 -3.99
CA VAL A 221 36.91 -2.29 -2.90
C VAL A 221 38.30 -2.59 -3.49
N GLU A 222 39.31 -1.94 -2.93
CA GLU A 222 40.75 -1.97 -3.27
C GLU A 222 41.46 -3.31 -2.98
N GLU A 223 42.51 -3.53 -3.76
CA GLU A 223 43.36 -4.73 -3.83
C GLU A 223 44.58 -4.60 -2.90
N ILE A 224 44.86 -5.61 -2.07
CA ILE A 224 46.10 -5.72 -1.26
C ILE A 224 46.88 -6.96 -1.71
N LEU A 225 48.14 -6.74 -2.13
CA LEU A 225 49.14 -7.73 -2.53
C LEU A 225 49.62 -8.57 -1.33
N VAL A 226 49.67 -9.89 -1.48
CA VAL A 226 50.31 -10.82 -0.53
C VAL A 226 51.41 -11.64 -1.22
N ASP A 227 52.52 -11.73 -0.50
CA ASP A 227 53.87 -12.24 -0.79
C ASP A 227 53.95 -13.75 -1.14
N PRO A 228 54.68 -14.16 -2.21
CA PRO A 228 54.77 -15.55 -2.67
C PRO A 228 56.02 -16.26 -2.14
N THR A 229 56.01 -16.81 -0.92
CA THR A 229 57.15 -17.59 -0.41
C THR A 229 56.76 -18.81 0.46
N ILE A 230 55.84 -19.67 -0.02
CA ILE A 230 55.64 -21.00 0.58
C ILE A 230 55.62 -22.07 -0.51
N ASP A 231 56.78 -22.73 -0.69
CA ASP A 231 56.97 -23.94 -1.49
C ASP A 231 56.43 -25.17 -0.74
N SER A 232 55.44 -25.84 -1.32
CA SER A 232 54.96 -27.15 -0.89
C SER A 232 55.16 -28.15 -2.02
N GLU A 233 56.02 -29.16 -1.79
CA GLU A 233 56.31 -30.21 -2.77
C GLU A 233 55.07 -31.08 -3.09
N PRO A 234 54.87 -31.51 -4.35
CA PRO A 234 53.66 -32.22 -4.78
C PRO A 234 53.75 -33.75 -4.57
N LEU A 235 52.67 -34.33 -4.03
CA LEU A 235 52.48 -35.79 -3.90
C LEU A 235 52.11 -36.44 -5.26
N PRO A 236 52.44 -37.73 -5.48
CA PRO A 236 52.49 -38.33 -6.82
C PRO A 236 51.17 -38.97 -7.31
N PHE A 237 50.01 -38.39 -6.99
CA PHE A 237 48.70 -38.92 -7.41
C PHE A 237 47.74 -37.88 -8.00
N GLU A 238 48.26 -36.82 -8.62
CA GLU A 238 47.41 -35.86 -9.32
C GLU A 238 47.32 -36.19 -10.81
N ASN A 239 46.22 -36.83 -11.21
CA ASN A 239 45.76 -36.65 -12.59
C ASN A 239 45.38 -35.15 -12.71
N PRO A 240 46.09 -34.36 -13.53
CA PRO A 240 45.93 -32.90 -13.56
C PRO A 240 44.55 -32.48 -14.05
N GLU A 241 43.84 -33.33 -14.78
CA GLU A 241 42.45 -33.06 -15.20
C GLU A 241 41.48 -33.24 -14.04
N VAL A 242 41.67 -34.27 -13.20
CA VAL A 242 40.86 -34.51 -12.02
C VAL A 242 41.14 -33.44 -10.95
N SER A 243 42.42 -33.08 -10.74
CA SER A 243 42.81 -32.01 -9.83
C SER A 243 42.22 -30.66 -10.27
N ARG A 244 42.24 -30.35 -11.58
CA ARG A 244 41.63 -29.12 -12.14
C ARG A 244 40.10 -29.12 -12.04
N ALA A 245 39.44 -30.25 -12.30
CA ALA A 245 38.00 -30.39 -12.19
C ALA A 245 37.52 -30.29 -10.73
N VAL A 246 38.23 -30.94 -9.80
CA VAL A 246 37.96 -30.88 -8.35
C VAL A 246 38.20 -29.46 -7.84
N LYS A 247 39.29 -28.79 -8.25
CA LYS A 247 39.59 -27.39 -7.84
C LYS A 247 38.59 -26.37 -8.40
N HIS A 248 37.96 -26.65 -9.55
CA HIS A 248 36.90 -25.82 -10.12
C HIS A 248 35.53 -26.06 -9.45
N HIS A 249 35.35 -27.18 -8.74
CA HIS A 249 34.07 -27.56 -8.12
C HIS A 249 34.07 -27.49 -6.59
N LEU A 250 35.26 -27.43 -5.97
CA LEU A 250 35.37 -27.09 -4.56
C LEU A 250 35.13 -25.60 -4.38
N PRO A 251 34.30 -25.18 -3.40
CA PRO A 251 34.17 -23.78 -3.04
C PRO A 251 35.56 -23.23 -2.73
N SER A 252 35.93 -22.06 -3.27
CA SER A 252 37.17 -21.38 -2.91
C SER A 252 37.16 -21.13 -1.41
N ILE A 253 37.84 -21.98 -0.64
CA ILE A 253 38.12 -21.74 0.78
C ILE A 253 39.23 -20.69 0.74
N ASN A 254 38.92 -19.46 1.14
CA ASN A 254 39.96 -18.44 1.28
C ASN A 254 40.93 -18.96 2.36
N LEU A 255 42.23 -18.99 2.05
CA LEU A 255 43.25 -19.51 2.95
C LEU A 255 43.14 -18.79 4.31
N GLY A 256 42.88 -19.54 5.39
CA GLY A 256 42.72 -19.00 6.75
C GLY A 256 41.28 -18.85 7.26
N GLU A 257 40.25 -19.10 6.44
CA GLU A 257 38.87 -19.17 6.95
C GLU A 257 38.64 -20.45 7.77
N THR A 258 38.11 -20.32 8.98
CA THR A 258 37.57 -21.46 9.73
C THR A 258 36.35 -22.05 9.01
N THR A 259 36.03 -23.32 9.28
CA THR A 259 34.84 -23.99 8.70
C THR A 259 33.55 -23.19 8.96
N MET A 260 33.46 -22.52 10.12
CA MET A 260 32.34 -21.65 10.47
C MET A 260 32.31 -20.35 9.66
N GLN A 261 33.47 -19.74 9.38
CA GLN A 261 33.56 -18.54 8.53
C GLN A 261 33.22 -18.85 7.07
N THR A 262 33.71 -19.98 6.55
CA THR A 262 33.37 -20.45 5.21
C THR A 262 31.87 -20.71 5.09
N PHE A 263 31.29 -21.42 6.07
CA PHE A 263 29.84 -21.64 6.14
C PHE A 263 29.07 -20.31 6.20
N THR A 264 29.53 -19.37 7.03
CA THR A 264 28.90 -18.06 7.18
C THR A 264 28.91 -17.29 5.86
N ARG A 265 30.06 -17.23 5.17
CA ARG A 265 30.20 -16.55 3.88
C ARG A 265 29.34 -17.17 2.79
N LEU A 266 29.37 -18.50 2.66
CA LEU A 266 28.57 -19.21 1.66
C LEU A 266 27.07 -19.10 1.92
N THR A 267 26.66 -18.96 3.18
CA THR A 267 25.23 -18.84 3.54
C THR A 267 24.72 -17.41 3.63
N GLN A 268 25.58 -16.40 3.78
CA GLN A 268 25.19 -14.98 3.83
C GLN A 268 24.61 -14.48 2.50
N GLY A 269 25.04 -15.03 1.36
CA GLY A 269 24.48 -14.72 0.04
C GLY A 269 23.26 -15.56 -0.34
N ALA A 270 22.89 -16.56 0.46
CA ALA A 270 21.74 -17.40 0.18
C ALA A 270 20.45 -16.64 0.53
N PRO A 271 19.43 -16.62 -0.37
CA PRO A 271 18.17 -15.98 -0.06
C PRO A 271 17.50 -16.65 1.15
N TRP A 272 17.02 -15.85 2.10
CA TRP A 272 16.29 -16.36 3.25
C TRP A 272 14.98 -17.04 2.80
N VAL A 273 14.93 -18.36 2.88
CA VAL A 273 13.75 -19.14 2.49
C VAL A 273 12.81 -19.30 3.70
N PRO A 274 11.55 -18.80 3.65
CA PRO A 274 10.56 -19.03 4.70
C PRO A 274 10.26 -20.51 4.92
N PHE A 275 9.60 -20.87 6.02
CA PHE A 275 9.03 -22.21 6.18
C PHE A 275 7.96 -22.47 5.10
N ALA A 276 7.92 -23.69 4.57
CA ALA A 276 6.89 -24.09 3.63
C ALA A 276 5.49 -23.99 4.26
N ASP A 277 4.50 -23.62 3.46
CA ASP A 277 3.11 -23.60 3.90
C ASP A 277 2.62 -25.05 4.12
N PRO A 278 1.96 -25.41 5.22
CA PRO A 278 1.45 -26.77 5.41
C PRO A 278 0.46 -27.23 4.33
N LYS A 279 -0.10 -26.30 3.56
CA LYS A 279 -1.00 -26.62 2.44
C LYS A 279 -0.27 -26.96 1.15
N GLU A 280 1.01 -26.65 1.06
CA GLU A 280 1.86 -26.97 -0.08
C GLU A 280 2.49 -28.35 0.14
N PRO A 281 2.73 -29.13 -0.94
CA PRO A 281 3.46 -30.40 -0.81
C PRO A 281 4.85 -30.11 -0.23
N LYS A 282 5.17 -30.76 0.88
CA LYS A 282 6.45 -30.57 1.58
C LYS A 282 7.54 -31.30 0.81
N SER A 283 8.67 -30.63 0.57
CA SER A 283 9.87 -31.31 0.11
C SER A 283 10.53 -32.06 1.28
N PRO A 284 11.41 -33.05 1.03
CA PRO A 284 12.16 -33.72 2.10
C PRO A 284 12.98 -32.75 2.97
N VAL A 285 13.42 -31.63 2.39
CA VAL A 285 14.11 -30.55 3.13
C VAL A 285 13.14 -29.83 4.06
N ASP A 286 11.93 -29.55 3.60
CA ASP A 286 10.93 -28.88 4.44
C ASP A 286 10.51 -29.81 5.59
N GLU A 287 10.32 -31.10 5.35
CA GLU A 287 10.03 -32.09 6.40
C GLU A 287 11.12 -32.10 7.48
N ALA A 288 12.40 -32.15 7.07
CA ALA A 288 13.52 -32.09 8.00
C ALA A 288 13.60 -30.75 8.77
N GLU A 289 13.28 -29.62 8.12
CA GLU A 289 13.18 -28.31 8.79
C GLU A 289 12.05 -28.29 9.84
N PHE A 290 10.89 -28.87 9.52
CA PHE A 290 9.76 -28.98 10.44
C PHE A 290 10.10 -29.87 11.64
N ASP A 291 10.71 -31.03 11.41
CA ASP A 291 11.10 -31.95 12.48
C ASP A 291 12.14 -31.30 13.42
N LEU A 292 13.13 -30.60 12.85
CA LEU A 292 14.10 -29.85 13.64
C LEU A 292 13.40 -28.76 14.47
N PHE A 293 12.49 -27.99 13.85
CA PHE A 293 11.74 -26.95 14.55
C PHE A 293 10.95 -27.51 15.74
N GLU A 294 10.23 -28.63 15.53
CA GLU A 294 9.45 -29.30 16.57
C GLU A 294 10.33 -29.81 17.72
N SER A 295 11.55 -30.27 17.42
CA SER A 295 12.51 -30.70 18.45
C SER A 295 13.04 -29.53 19.29
N LEU A 296 13.20 -28.35 18.69
CA LEU A 296 13.80 -27.18 19.35
C LEU A 296 12.77 -26.29 20.06
N ARG A 297 11.52 -26.21 19.58
CA ARG A 297 10.51 -25.26 20.07
C ARG A 297 10.20 -25.38 21.57
N GLY A 298 10.40 -26.55 22.18
CA GLY A 298 10.14 -26.77 23.61
C GLY A 298 11.14 -26.06 24.53
N SER A 299 12.33 -25.73 24.02
CA SER A 299 13.35 -24.96 24.74
C SER A 299 13.13 -23.45 24.67
N TYR A 300 12.13 -23.01 23.90
CA TYR A 300 11.89 -21.63 23.53
C TYR A 300 10.62 -21.07 24.20
N ASP A 301 10.63 -19.79 24.58
CA ASP A 301 9.46 -19.10 25.16
C ASP A 301 9.19 -17.77 24.43
N ARG A 302 7.97 -17.61 23.89
CA ARG A 302 7.47 -16.40 23.23
C ARG A 302 7.61 -15.14 24.09
N ASN A 303 7.44 -15.29 25.39
CA ASN A 303 7.51 -14.19 26.34
C ASN A 303 8.92 -13.99 26.92
N GLY A 304 9.88 -14.83 26.52
CA GLY A 304 11.28 -14.64 26.87
C GLY A 304 11.83 -13.37 26.22
N GLY A 305 12.71 -12.66 26.95
CA GLY A 305 13.42 -11.52 26.37
C GLY A 305 14.18 -11.91 25.10
N LEU A 306 14.28 -10.99 24.13
CA LEU A 306 14.87 -11.25 22.80
C LEU A 306 16.26 -11.93 22.86
N TYR A 307 17.09 -11.50 23.81
CA TYR A 307 18.44 -12.02 24.10
C TYR A 307 18.50 -12.96 25.31
N GLY A 308 17.35 -13.35 25.88
CA GLY A 308 17.30 -14.27 27.00
C GLY A 308 17.72 -15.68 26.60
N PRO A 309 18.03 -16.55 27.58
CA PRO A 309 18.41 -17.95 27.31
C PRO A 309 17.31 -18.77 26.61
N ARG A 310 16.05 -18.32 26.72
CA ARG A 310 14.89 -18.85 25.97
C ARG A 310 14.36 -17.89 24.90
N GLY A 311 15.13 -16.86 24.56
CA GLY A 311 14.78 -15.82 23.58
C GLY A 311 15.00 -16.25 22.13
N TYR A 312 14.50 -15.44 21.19
CA TYR A 312 14.55 -15.77 19.76
C TYR A 312 15.98 -15.80 19.20
N HIS A 313 16.92 -15.03 19.75
CA HIS A 313 18.34 -15.14 19.36
C HIS A 313 18.98 -16.43 19.84
N ALA A 314 18.63 -16.91 21.03
CA ALA A 314 19.09 -18.21 21.52
C ALA A 314 18.52 -19.34 20.64
N PHE A 315 17.25 -19.23 20.22
CA PHE A 315 16.63 -20.15 19.28
C PHE A 315 17.34 -20.15 17.92
N GLN A 316 17.61 -18.97 17.33
CA GLN A 316 18.37 -18.87 16.09
C GLN A 316 19.78 -19.45 16.22
N SER A 317 20.48 -19.16 17.33
CA SER A 317 21.84 -19.69 17.56
C SER A 317 21.84 -21.21 17.63
N ARG A 318 20.84 -21.80 18.30
CA ARG A 318 20.68 -23.25 18.36
C ARG A 318 20.30 -23.84 17.00
N TRP A 319 19.44 -23.16 16.24
CA TRP A 319 19.10 -23.54 14.87
C TRP A 319 20.34 -23.57 13.99
N ASP A 320 21.13 -22.48 13.96
CA ASP A 320 22.35 -22.36 13.16
C ASP A 320 23.39 -23.44 13.54
N TYR A 321 23.49 -23.79 14.82
CA TYR A 321 24.33 -24.91 15.28
C TYR A 321 23.87 -26.27 14.70
N GLU A 322 22.57 -26.56 14.71
CA GLU A 322 22.03 -27.81 14.14
C GLU A 322 22.15 -27.84 12.61
N VAL A 323 22.00 -26.69 11.94
CA VAL A 323 22.28 -26.58 10.50
C VAL A 323 23.75 -26.89 10.21
N ALA A 324 24.69 -26.31 10.96
CA ALA A 324 26.11 -26.61 10.80
C ALA A 324 26.41 -28.10 10.99
N ASN A 325 25.83 -28.73 12.02
CA ASN A 325 25.97 -30.18 12.24
C ASN A 325 25.36 -31.02 11.11
N SER A 326 24.22 -30.59 10.55
CA SER A 326 23.59 -31.24 9.40
C SER A 326 24.52 -31.22 8.18
N HIS A 327 25.22 -30.11 7.93
CA HIS A 327 26.25 -30.04 6.89
C HIS A 327 27.42 -31.00 7.15
N THR A 328 27.90 -31.09 8.39
CA THR A 328 28.95 -32.07 8.73
C THR A 328 28.50 -33.49 8.43
N ARG A 329 27.29 -33.88 8.88
CA ARG A 329 26.70 -35.21 8.60
C ARG A 329 26.50 -35.45 7.11
N TYR A 330 26.16 -34.42 6.35
CA TYR A 330 26.01 -34.50 4.90
C TYR A 330 27.32 -34.92 4.23
N PHE A 331 28.43 -34.25 4.56
CA PHE A 331 29.73 -34.58 3.99
C PHE A 331 30.25 -35.93 4.48
N GLU A 332 30.03 -36.27 5.76
CA GLU A 332 30.37 -37.59 6.30
C GLU A 332 29.60 -38.72 5.59
N ALA A 333 28.32 -38.53 5.29
CA ALA A 333 27.52 -39.53 4.56
C ALA A 333 28.08 -39.76 3.16
N ILE A 334 28.44 -38.70 2.44
CA ILE A 334 29.07 -38.79 1.11
C ILE A 334 30.41 -39.51 1.20
N ALA A 335 31.26 -39.16 2.17
CA ALA A 335 32.57 -39.77 2.36
C ALA A 335 32.47 -41.28 2.64
N ASN A 336 31.41 -41.72 3.33
CA ASN A 336 31.17 -43.12 3.67
C ASN A 336 30.30 -43.87 2.64
N GLY A 337 29.91 -43.25 1.53
CA GLY A 337 29.05 -43.86 0.51
C GLY A 337 27.59 -44.08 0.94
N PHE A 338 27.13 -43.39 1.98
CA PHE A 338 25.73 -43.38 2.39
C PHE A 338 24.93 -42.31 1.64
N PRO A 339 23.61 -42.50 1.45
CA PRO A 339 22.76 -41.46 0.90
C PRO A 339 22.79 -40.23 1.81
N PRO A 340 23.10 -39.03 1.27
CA PRO A 340 23.24 -37.84 2.09
C PRO A 340 21.90 -37.41 2.68
N PRO A 341 21.85 -37.00 3.97
CA PRO A 341 20.65 -36.43 4.56
C PRO A 341 20.24 -35.11 3.86
N PRO A 342 18.97 -34.68 3.96
CA PRO A 342 18.56 -33.38 3.45
C PRO A 342 19.29 -32.25 4.18
N LEU A 343 19.77 -31.24 3.43
CA LEU A 343 20.42 -30.05 3.97
C LEU A 343 19.37 -29.05 4.46
N ILE A 344 19.35 -28.81 5.77
CA ILE A 344 18.45 -27.86 6.43
C ILE A 344 18.89 -26.43 6.11
N ARG A 345 17.95 -25.53 5.79
CA ARG A 345 18.28 -24.13 5.46
C ARG A 345 18.37 -23.29 6.74
N ARG A 346 19.21 -22.24 6.72
CA ARG A 346 19.24 -21.25 7.80
C ARG A 346 17.91 -20.50 7.90
N LYS A 347 17.51 -20.16 9.13
CA LYS A 347 16.33 -19.34 9.41
C LYS A 347 16.73 -18.18 10.30
N THR A 348 16.18 -17.01 10.05
CA THR A 348 16.34 -15.87 10.96
C THR A 348 15.51 -16.07 12.23
N TYR A 349 15.86 -15.38 13.31
CA TYR A 349 15.04 -15.36 14.52
C TYR A 349 13.60 -14.91 14.23
N LEU A 350 13.39 -13.99 13.27
CA LEU A 350 12.07 -13.51 12.85
C LEU A 350 11.26 -14.60 12.13
N GLN A 351 11.90 -15.40 11.27
CA GLN A 351 11.24 -16.52 10.59
C GLN A 351 10.84 -17.61 11.59
N LEU A 352 11.71 -17.93 12.54
CA LEU A 352 11.42 -18.87 13.63
C LEU A 352 10.27 -18.36 14.51
N GLN A 353 10.25 -17.06 14.82
CA GLN A 353 9.14 -16.41 15.53
C GLN A 353 7.83 -16.50 14.78
N GLN A 354 7.81 -16.10 13.50
CA GLN A 354 6.61 -16.14 12.67
C GLN A 354 6.07 -17.56 12.56
N HIS A 355 6.96 -18.55 12.44
CA HIS A 355 6.55 -19.95 12.38
C HIS A 355 5.96 -20.44 13.71
N TYR A 356 6.60 -20.10 14.84
CA TYR A 356 6.10 -20.40 16.18
C TYR A 356 4.71 -19.79 16.43
N ASP A 357 4.52 -18.53 16.03
CA ASP A 357 3.25 -17.83 16.14
C ASP A 357 2.18 -18.47 15.25
N ALA A 358 2.51 -18.81 14.00
CA ALA A 358 1.60 -19.51 13.10
C ALA A 358 1.20 -20.89 13.63
N CYS A 359 2.13 -21.64 14.22
CA CYS A 359 1.84 -22.93 14.85
C CYS A 359 0.91 -22.79 16.06
N ASN A 360 1.16 -21.80 16.93
CA ASN A 360 0.29 -21.53 18.07
C ASN A 360 -1.09 -21.04 17.65
N ASP A 361 -1.19 -20.18 16.63
CA ASP A 361 -2.48 -19.71 16.13
C ASP A 361 -3.26 -20.85 15.49
N ARG A 362 -2.59 -21.80 14.82
CA ARG A 362 -3.22 -23.03 14.34
C ARG A 362 -3.69 -23.91 15.50
N LEU A 363 -2.88 -24.10 16.54
CA LEU A 363 -3.28 -24.85 17.73
C LEU A 363 -4.49 -24.20 18.41
N ARG A 364 -4.48 -22.88 18.61
CA ARG A 364 -5.61 -22.11 19.14
C ARG A 364 -6.84 -22.30 18.27
N THR A 365 -6.71 -22.15 16.96
CA THR A 365 -7.82 -22.32 16.01
C THR A 365 -8.34 -23.75 16.04
N ALA A 366 -7.46 -24.75 16.10
CA ALA A 366 -7.82 -26.17 16.17
C ALA A 366 -8.57 -26.51 17.46
N LEU A 367 -8.23 -25.88 18.60
CA LEU A 367 -8.98 -26.04 19.85
C LEU A 367 -10.44 -25.55 19.73
N PHE A 368 -10.72 -24.58 18.86
CA PHE A 368 -12.08 -24.13 18.57
C PHE A 368 -12.79 -24.99 17.51
N VAL A 369 -12.04 -25.70 16.67
CA VAL A 369 -12.61 -26.60 15.66
C VAL A 369 -12.80 -27.97 16.28
N ARG A 370 -13.97 -28.19 16.89
CA ARG A 370 -14.38 -29.56 17.24
C ARG A 370 -14.63 -30.34 15.96
N GLU A 371 -13.97 -31.49 15.80
CA GLU A 371 -14.36 -32.46 14.77
C GLU A 371 -15.83 -32.82 15.02
N ASN A 372 -16.70 -32.46 14.08
CA ASN A 372 -18.17 -32.61 14.16
C ASN A 372 -18.91 -31.59 15.06
N ASP A 373 -18.50 -30.31 15.04
CA ASP A 373 -19.33 -29.25 15.62
C ASP A 373 -20.64 -29.08 14.83
N LYS A 374 -21.75 -29.58 15.39
CA LYS A 374 -23.10 -29.42 14.82
C LYS A 374 -23.45 -27.96 14.55
N ASN A 375 -22.99 -27.03 15.38
CA ASN A 375 -23.25 -25.61 15.18
C ASN A 375 -22.55 -25.08 13.92
N ARG A 376 -21.34 -25.58 13.62
CA ARG A 376 -20.62 -25.22 12.39
C ARG A 376 -21.33 -25.77 11.16
N GLU A 377 -21.74 -27.04 11.19
CA GLU A 377 -22.49 -27.64 10.09
C GLU A 377 -23.84 -26.95 9.87
N GLU A 378 -24.54 -26.59 10.94
CA GLU A 378 -25.77 -25.81 10.88
C GLU A 378 -25.53 -24.41 10.29
N LEU A 379 -24.47 -23.73 10.71
CA LEU A 379 -24.09 -22.43 10.15
C LEU A 379 -23.75 -22.52 8.66
N GLU A 380 -22.92 -23.49 8.25
CA GLU A 380 -22.57 -23.72 6.84
C GLU A 380 -23.82 -24.06 6.01
N ARG A 381 -24.70 -24.91 6.54
CA ARG A 381 -25.98 -25.27 5.91
C ARG A 381 -26.89 -24.05 5.79
N ALA A 382 -27.02 -23.24 6.84
CA ALA A 382 -27.83 -22.03 6.86
C ALA A 382 -27.29 -20.98 5.88
N LEU A 383 -25.98 -20.75 5.83
CA LEU A 383 -25.35 -19.86 4.86
C LEU A 383 -25.57 -20.35 3.42
N ALA A 384 -25.40 -21.65 3.16
CA ALA A 384 -25.63 -22.23 1.84
C ALA A 384 -27.11 -22.14 1.41
N GLN A 385 -28.04 -22.45 2.32
CA GLN A 385 -29.48 -22.34 2.06
C GLN A 385 -29.92 -20.89 1.86
N THR A 386 -29.44 -19.96 2.69
CA THR A 386 -29.72 -18.53 2.55
C THR A 386 -29.24 -18.03 1.21
N ARG A 387 -28.03 -18.45 0.77
CA ARG A 387 -27.49 -18.11 -0.54
C ARG A 387 -28.31 -18.65 -1.71
N ARG A 388 -28.84 -19.87 -1.62
CA ARG A 388 -29.73 -20.44 -2.65
C ARG A 388 -31.09 -19.73 -2.72
N ARG A 389 -31.52 -19.10 -1.61
CA ARG A 389 -32.77 -18.34 -1.52
C ARG A 389 -32.61 -16.89 -1.96
N LEU A 390 -31.39 -16.37 -2.06
CA LEU A 390 -31.15 -15.04 -2.62
C LEU A 390 -31.50 -15.09 -4.12
N ALA A 391 -32.30 -14.12 -4.57
CA ALA A 391 -32.57 -13.93 -5.99
C ALA A 391 -31.24 -13.73 -6.76
N PRO A 392 -31.19 -14.01 -8.08
CA PRO A 392 -30.02 -13.73 -8.90
C PRO A 392 -29.56 -12.29 -8.64
N GLN A 393 -28.41 -12.13 -7.98
CA GLN A 393 -28.05 -10.85 -7.35
C GLN A 393 -27.61 -9.80 -8.37
N GLN A 394 -27.30 -10.20 -9.60
CA GLN A 394 -26.73 -9.33 -10.62
C GLN A 394 -27.35 -9.61 -11.99
N GLU A 395 -27.76 -8.52 -12.65
CA GLU A 395 -28.08 -8.48 -14.07
C GLU A 395 -27.20 -7.41 -14.71
N ALA A 396 -26.87 -7.59 -15.98
CA ALA A 396 -26.07 -6.61 -16.70
C ALA A 396 -26.92 -5.39 -17.06
N ALA A 397 -26.61 -4.24 -16.46
CA ALA A 397 -27.31 -2.98 -16.74
C ALA A 397 -26.77 -2.34 -18.03
N VAL A 398 -27.62 -1.70 -18.82
CA VAL A 398 -27.16 -0.94 -19.99
C VAL A 398 -26.51 0.36 -19.52
N ALA A 399 -25.31 0.67 -20.00
CA ALA A 399 -24.61 1.90 -19.66
C ALA A 399 -25.39 3.13 -20.14
N SER A 400 -25.67 4.07 -19.24
CA SER A 400 -26.13 5.40 -19.64
C SER A 400 -24.96 6.21 -20.20
N PRO A 401 -25.11 6.89 -21.35
CA PRO A 401 -24.08 7.80 -21.87
C PRO A 401 -23.73 8.87 -20.84
N ILE A 402 -22.44 9.22 -20.72
CA ILE A 402 -22.00 10.32 -19.87
C ILE A 402 -22.60 11.61 -20.45
N ARG A 403 -23.49 12.25 -19.68
CA ARG A 403 -24.03 13.58 -20.00
C ARG A 403 -23.21 14.61 -19.25
N TYR A 404 -22.35 15.32 -19.95
CA TYR A 404 -21.68 16.50 -19.40
C TYR A 404 -22.73 17.62 -19.26
N ASN A 405 -23.12 17.93 -18.03
CA ASN A 405 -24.08 19.00 -17.78
C ASN A 405 -23.35 20.35 -17.84
N HIS A 406 -23.28 20.93 -19.03
CA HIS A 406 -22.64 22.22 -19.26
C HIS A 406 -23.46 23.42 -18.72
N ASN A 407 -24.71 23.20 -18.30
CA ASN A 407 -25.67 24.27 -18.02
C ASN A 407 -25.82 24.62 -16.53
N THR A 408 -25.24 23.82 -15.61
CA THR A 408 -25.50 24.02 -14.18
C THR A 408 -24.52 24.96 -13.46
N GLY A 409 -23.51 25.51 -14.15
CA GLY A 409 -22.46 26.32 -13.50
C GLY A 409 -21.63 25.55 -12.47
N MET A 410 -21.91 24.25 -12.26
CA MET A 410 -21.13 23.38 -11.41
C MET A 410 -19.83 23.00 -12.13
N ALA A 411 -18.71 23.11 -11.42
CA ALA A 411 -17.44 22.59 -11.90
C ALA A 411 -17.65 21.13 -12.33
N PRO A 412 -17.37 20.78 -13.60
CA PRO A 412 -17.32 19.38 -13.99
C PRO A 412 -16.12 18.77 -13.26
N PHE A 413 -16.38 18.12 -12.13
CA PHE A 413 -15.38 17.27 -11.48
C PHE A 413 -15.17 16.05 -12.38
N GLY A 414 -14.26 16.20 -13.34
CA GLY A 414 -13.69 15.08 -14.09
C GLY A 414 -12.95 14.18 -13.11
N ASN A 415 -13.32 12.91 -13.06
CA ASN A 415 -12.63 11.92 -12.23
C ASN A 415 -11.19 11.69 -12.79
N PRO A 416 -10.19 11.37 -11.94
CA PRO A 416 -10.36 10.92 -10.58
C PRO A 416 -9.65 11.75 -9.52
N THR A 417 -10.42 12.57 -8.82
CA THR A 417 -10.11 12.81 -7.41
C THR A 417 -10.59 11.61 -6.59
N VAL A 418 -9.87 11.30 -5.51
CA VAL A 418 -10.10 10.16 -4.60
C VAL A 418 -11.45 10.27 -3.86
N VAL A 419 -12.06 11.45 -3.92
CA VAL A 419 -13.28 11.81 -3.20
C VAL A 419 -14.47 11.59 -4.13
N ASN A 420 -15.46 10.81 -3.67
CA ASN A 420 -16.75 10.63 -4.33
C ASN A 420 -17.21 11.96 -4.94
N THR A 421 -17.44 12.00 -6.26
CA THR A 421 -17.79 13.23 -6.98
C THR A 421 -18.99 13.94 -6.37
N GLY A 422 -19.92 13.19 -5.77
CA GLY A 422 -21.02 13.75 -4.98
C GLY A 422 -20.54 14.48 -3.70
N VAL A 423 -19.53 13.96 -3.02
CA VAL A 423 -18.93 14.60 -1.83
C VAL A 423 -18.14 15.85 -2.21
N ALA A 424 -17.32 15.79 -3.27
CA ALA A 424 -16.54 16.93 -3.75
C ALA A 424 -17.45 18.04 -4.31
N ALA A 425 -18.47 17.68 -5.08
CA ALA A 425 -19.48 18.62 -5.58
C ALA A 425 -20.25 19.29 -4.45
N ASN A 426 -20.55 18.57 -3.37
CA ASN A 426 -21.21 19.13 -2.20
C ASN A 426 -20.30 20.00 -1.33
N ALA A 427 -18.98 19.91 -1.48
CA ALA A 427 -18.02 20.73 -0.76
C ALA A 427 -17.73 22.08 -1.45
N MET A 428 -18.18 22.28 -2.69
CA MET A 428 -18.00 23.53 -3.43
C MET A 428 -19.34 24.22 -3.68
N GLU A 429 -19.35 25.54 -3.57
CA GLU A 429 -20.49 26.39 -3.90
C GLU A 429 -20.07 27.37 -5.00
N TYR A 430 -20.87 27.42 -6.06
CA TYR A 430 -20.66 28.37 -7.14
C TYR A 430 -20.99 29.78 -6.65
N SER A 431 -20.00 30.67 -6.66
CA SER A 431 -20.20 32.06 -6.25
C SER A 431 -20.98 32.79 -7.33
N GLN A 432 -22.25 33.15 -7.07
CA GLN A 432 -23.03 33.97 -8.01
C GLN A 432 -22.58 35.44 -8.04
N GLN A 433 -21.74 35.88 -7.09
CA GLN A 433 -21.25 37.25 -7.05
C GLN A 433 -20.04 37.42 -7.97
N SER A 434 -20.24 38.13 -9.08
CA SER A 434 -19.27 38.38 -10.15
C SER A 434 -18.20 39.44 -9.81
N THR A 435 -18.01 39.77 -8.54
CA THR A 435 -17.09 40.84 -8.11
C THR A 435 -15.78 40.23 -7.61
N GLY A 436 -14.93 39.84 -8.56
CA GLY A 436 -13.49 39.63 -8.36
C GLY A 436 -13.01 38.41 -7.56
N GLY A 437 -13.92 37.52 -7.12
CA GLY A 437 -13.56 36.27 -6.41
C GLY A 437 -13.44 35.06 -7.34
N ALA A 438 -12.85 33.97 -6.84
CA ALA A 438 -12.84 32.68 -7.54
C ALA A 438 -14.29 32.20 -7.80
N PRO A 439 -14.58 31.58 -8.97
CA PRO A 439 -15.93 31.15 -9.33
C PRO A 439 -16.50 30.05 -8.42
N PHE A 440 -15.64 29.37 -7.68
CA PHE A 440 -16.02 28.35 -6.72
C PHE A 440 -15.44 28.73 -5.35
N ASN A 441 -16.32 28.78 -4.35
CA ASN A 441 -15.92 28.83 -2.95
C ASN A 441 -16.03 27.43 -2.36
N LEU A 442 -15.08 27.04 -1.51
CA LEU A 442 -15.32 25.90 -0.64
C LEU A 442 -16.48 26.29 0.28
N ARG A 443 -17.52 25.45 0.34
CA ARG A 443 -18.53 25.60 1.38
C ARG A 443 -17.76 25.61 2.70
N PRO A 444 -17.94 26.64 3.55
CA PRO A 444 -17.35 26.60 4.87
C PRO A 444 -17.76 25.26 5.45
N ALA A 445 -16.77 24.46 5.87
CA ALA A 445 -17.05 23.17 6.48
C ALA A 445 -18.16 23.46 7.49
N VAL A 446 -19.33 22.82 7.32
CA VAL A 446 -20.29 22.79 8.40
C VAL A 446 -19.44 22.26 9.52
N SER A 447 -19.06 23.15 10.44
CA SER A 447 -18.44 22.73 11.66
C SER A 447 -19.55 21.88 12.21
N MET A 448 -19.45 20.57 11.97
CA MET A 448 -19.89 19.62 12.95
C MET A 448 -19.12 20.14 14.13
N VAL A 449 -19.80 20.97 14.92
CA VAL A 449 -19.64 21.01 16.35
C VAL A 449 -19.76 19.55 16.65
N SER A 450 -18.62 18.86 16.56
CA SER A 450 -18.45 17.54 17.07
C SER A 450 -19.06 17.73 18.43
N PRO A 451 -20.07 16.96 18.81
CA PRO A 451 -20.45 16.95 20.19
C PRO A 451 -19.24 16.35 20.93
N MET A 452 -18.17 17.14 21.09
CA MET A 452 -17.49 17.39 22.35
C MET A 452 -18.52 17.95 23.33
N GLN A 453 -19.66 17.27 23.44
CA GLN A 453 -20.23 16.98 24.73
C GLN A 453 -19.04 16.40 25.49
N ASN A 454 -18.43 17.23 26.35
CA ASN A 454 -17.89 16.71 27.59
C ASN A 454 -18.88 15.62 28.01
N PRO A 455 -18.51 14.32 28.03
CA PRO A 455 -19.45 13.21 28.31
C PRO A 455 -19.98 13.22 29.75
N ARG A 456 -19.87 14.39 30.40
CA ARG A 456 -19.93 14.69 31.81
C ARG A 456 -20.49 16.10 32.08
N GLY A 457 -20.98 16.79 31.04
CA GLY A 457 -21.67 18.07 31.19
C GLY A 457 -20.75 19.26 31.50
N SER A 458 -21.37 20.39 31.83
CA SER A 458 -20.73 21.68 32.14
C SER A 458 -19.93 21.69 33.45
N ASN A 459 -20.01 20.63 34.26
CA ASN A 459 -19.37 20.55 35.57
C ASN A 459 -17.88 20.18 35.53
N PHE A 460 -17.38 19.68 34.41
CA PHE A 460 -15.98 19.28 34.26
C PHE A 460 -15.10 20.43 33.73
N LYS A 461 -14.02 20.74 34.46
CA LYS A 461 -13.05 21.79 34.07
C LYS A 461 -12.02 21.29 33.03
N GLY A 462 -12.48 20.92 31.83
CA GLY A 462 -11.64 20.29 30.80
C GLY A 462 -10.48 21.12 30.24
N ARG A 463 -10.43 22.44 30.50
CA ARG A 463 -9.26 23.27 30.16
C ARG A 463 -8.09 23.12 31.13
N GLN A 464 -8.37 22.73 32.37
CA GLN A 464 -7.39 22.63 33.46
C GLN A 464 -7.02 21.17 33.77
N PHE A 465 -7.94 20.24 33.56
CA PHE A 465 -7.76 18.83 33.89
C PHE A 465 -8.02 17.95 32.67
N CYS A 466 -7.26 16.88 32.56
CA CYS A 466 -7.30 15.98 31.42
C CYS A 466 -8.61 15.20 31.41
N VAL A 467 -9.35 15.26 30.29
CA VAL A 467 -10.63 14.54 30.14
C VAL A 467 -10.49 13.01 30.24
N LYS A 468 -9.29 12.45 30.06
CA LYS A 468 -9.05 10.99 30.07
C LYS A 468 -8.58 10.48 31.43
N CYS A 469 -7.60 11.12 32.06
CA CYS A 469 -7.01 10.67 33.32
C CYS A 469 -7.35 11.55 34.52
N GLY A 470 -7.88 12.77 34.34
CA GLY A 470 -8.29 13.68 35.40
C GLY A 470 -7.15 14.40 36.12
N PHE A 471 -5.90 14.10 35.79
CA PHE A 471 -4.73 14.87 36.26
C PHE A 471 -4.67 16.24 35.61
N SER A 472 -3.98 17.16 36.28
CA SER A 472 -3.88 18.56 35.87
C SER A 472 -3.08 18.72 34.58
N LYS A 473 -3.34 19.81 33.83
CA LYS A 473 -2.54 20.16 32.65
C LYS A 473 -1.07 20.40 33.01
N SER A 474 -0.79 20.94 34.19
CA SER A 474 0.56 21.15 34.70
C SER A 474 1.33 19.84 34.91
N GLU A 475 0.69 18.78 35.44
CA GLU A 475 1.34 17.46 35.60
C GLU A 475 1.63 16.81 34.25
N HIS A 476 0.71 16.95 33.29
CA HIS A 476 0.95 16.52 31.92
C HIS A 476 2.17 17.20 31.28
N LEU A 477 2.28 18.52 31.47
CA LEU A 477 3.40 19.31 30.96
C LEU A 477 4.71 18.97 31.67
N SER A 478 4.69 18.75 32.98
CA SER A 478 5.91 18.42 33.74
C SER A 478 6.46 17.03 33.39
N GLN A 479 5.60 16.09 33.01
CA GLN A 479 6.00 14.74 32.60
C GLN A 479 6.21 14.58 31.08
N GLY A 480 5.96 15.63 30.28
CA GLY A 480 6.09 15.56 28.83
C GLY A 480 5.08 14.65 28.13
N VAL A 481 3.90 14.42 28.73
CA VAL A 481 2.85 13.55 28.17
C VAL A 481 1.73 14.38 27.57
N THR A 482 1.19 13.96 26.42
CA THR A 482 0.11 14.65 25.71
C THR A 482 -1.16 14.83 26.57
N PHE A 483 -1.72 16.04 26.61
CA PHE A 483 -2.91 16.40 27.41
C PHE A 483 -4.23 16.15 26.65
N GLY A 484 -5.32 15.86 27.37
CA GLY A 484 -6.67 15.74 26.81
C GLY A 484 -6.98 14.36 26.24
N ASN A 485 -7.64 14.29 25.08
CA ASN A 485 -8.04 13.02 24.44
C ASN A 485 -6.83 12.18 24.00
N ALA A 486 -5.73 12.84 23.66
CA ALA A 486 -4.49 12.19 23.26
C ALA A 486 -3.69 11.60 24.43
N CYS A 487 -4.09 11.82 25.69
CA CYS A 487 -3.40 11.28 26.86
C CYS A 487 -3.19 9.75 26.75
N THR A 488 -1.95 9.31 26.95
CA THR A 488 -1.57 7.90 27.00
C THR A 488 -1.09 7.55 28.40
N GLY A 489 -1.36 6.32 28.86
CA GLY A 489 -0.78 5.80 30.09
C GLY A 489 -1.15 6.56 31.38
N ASN A 490 -2.34 7.18 31.46
CA ASN A 490 -2.80 7.87 32.68
C ASN A 490 -1.85 8.96 33.21
N CYS A 491 -1.12 9.64 32.31
CA CYS A 491 -0.04 10.56 32.71
C CYS A 491 0.98 9.88 33.64
N ASN A 492 1.39 8.66 33.29
CA ASN A 492 2.35 7.80 34.01
C ASN A 492 2.06 7.56 35.51
N HIS A 493 0.88 7.93 36.01
CA HIS A 493 0.48 7.61 37.36
C HIS A 493 -0.09 6.19 37.42
N GLU A 494 0.35 5.40 38.40
CA GLU A 494 -0.18 4.05 38.67
C GLU A 494 -1.53 4.07 39.40
N GLU A 495 -2.01 5.25 39.80
CA GLU A 495 -3.23 5.44 40.58
C GLU A 495 -4.27 6.28 39.82
N CYS A 496 -5.54 6.02 40.10
CA CYS A 496 -6.65 6.78 39.54
C CYS A 496 -6.79 8.15 40.22
N SER A 497 -6.84 9.24 39.45
CA SER A 497 -6.96 10.61 40.01
C SER A 497 -8.27 10.89 40.79
N LYS A 498 -9.26 9.99 40.72
CA LYS A 498 -10.54 10.08 41.45
C LYS A 498 -10.56 9.25 42.74
N CYS A 499 -10.28 7.95 42.66
CA CYS A 499 -10.39 7.05 43.82
C CYS A 499 -9.04 6.69 44.46
N LEU A 500 -7.91 7.04 43.83
CA LEU A 500 -6.55 6.70 44.26
C LEU A 500 -6.25 5.20 44.36
N GLU A 501 -7.14 4.33 43.88
CA GLU A 501 -6.84 2.91 43.72
C GLU A 501 -5.90 2.69 42.53
N ARG A 502 -5.09 1.63 42.59
CA ARG A 502 -4.19 1.25 41.51
C ARG A 502 -4.95 0.96 40.22
N LEU A 503 -4.33 1.28 39.09
CA LEU A 503 -4.90 1.09 37.76
C LEU A 503 -5.28 -0.36 37.45
N GLU A 504 -4.59 -1.33 38.07
CA GLU A 504 -4.88 -2.77 37.91
C GLU A 504 -6.28 -3.17 38.41
N PHE A 505 -6.89 -2.39 39.30
CA PHE A 505 -8.25 -2.62 39.80
C PHE A 505 -9.34 -1.95 38.94
N HIS A 506 -8.94 -1.25 37.87
CA HIS A 506 -9.86 -0.61 36.94
C HIS A 506 -9.94 -1.37 35.62
N GLU A 507 -11.14 -1.42 35.03
CA GLU A 507 -11.25 -1.84 33.63
C GLU A 507 -10.54 -0.83 32.72
N ILE A 508 -9.96 -1.31 31.62
CA ILE A 508 -9.21 -0.49 30.65
C ILE A 508 -10.07 0.70 30.19
N GLY A 509 -9.58 1.92 30.45
CA GLY A 509 -10.24 3.17 30.07
C GLY A 509 -11.25 3.72 31.09
N LYS A 510 -11.53 3.01 32.20
CA LYS A 510 -12.45 3.47 33.27
C LYS A 510 -11.72 4.16 34.42
N VAL A 511 -10.86 5.13 34.12
CA VAL A 511 -10.00 5.83 35.10
C VAL A 511 -10.30 7.33 35.14
N GLY A 512 -9.80 8.02 36.17
CA GLY A 512 -9.93 9.48 36.31
C GLY A 512 -11.40 9.92 36.32
N PRO A 513 -11.83 10.78 35.37
CA PRO A 513 -13.23 11.11 35.18
C PRO A 513 -14.06 9.84 35.10
N TYR A 514 -13.78 8.92 34.17
CA TYR A 514 -14.59 7.72 33.91
C TYR A 514 -14.60 6.66 35.02
N CYS A 515 -13.85 6.85 36.11
CA CYS A 515 -13.88 5.97 37.27
C CYS A 515 -15.26 5.96 37.95
N LYS A 516 -15.76 4.74 38.23
CA LYS A 516 -17.05 4.48 38.89
C LYS A 516 -16.96 4.43 40.43
N ALA A 517 -15.77 4.21 40.99
CA ALA A 517 -15.57 4.21 42.44
C ALA A 517 -15.86 5.59 43.07
N SER A 518 -16.13 5.60 44.37
CA SER A 518 -16.26 6.82 45.15
C SER A 518 -14.94 7.61 45.11
N ALA A 519 -15.05 8.94 45.14
CA ALA A 519 -13.86 9.78 45.19
C ALA A 519 -13.16 9.62 46.55
N ALA A 520 -11.83 9.44 46.53
CA ALA A 520 -11.07 9.41 47.77
C ALA A 520 -11.01 10.81 48.40
N PRO A 521 -11.02 10.94 49.73
CA PRO A 521 -10.98 12.26 50.40
C PRO A 521 -9.77 13.12 50.03
N SER A 522 -8.63 12.48 49.73
CA SER A 522 -7.38 13.12 49.32
C SER A 522 -7.24 13.31 47.80
N SER A 523 -8.21 12.85 47.00
CA SER A 523 -8.17 12.99 45.55
C SER A 523 -8.41 14.44 45.12
N GLN A 524 -7.90 14.81 43.94
CA GLN A 524 -8.18 16.12 43.34
C GLN A 524 -9.59 16.20 42.69
N PHE A 525 -10.47 15.21 42.92
CA PHE A 525 -11.79 15.13 42.28
C PHE A 525 -12.61 16.42 42.40
N SER A 526 -12.65 17.02 43.60
CA SER A 526 -13.38 18.25 43.87
C SER A 526 -12.81 19.48 43.14
N ALA A 527 -11.54 19.45 42.73
CA ALA A 527 -10.92 20.54 42.00
C ALA A 527 -11.42 20.59 40.55
N TRP A 528 -11.72 19.44 39.95
CA TRP A 528 -12.11 19.31 38.54
C TRP A 528 -13.58 18.95 38.31
N TRP A 529 -14.32 18.57 39.35
CA TRP A 529 -15.75 18.30 39.34
C TRP A 529 -16.50 19.22 40.31
N LYS A 530 -17.48 19.99 39.80
CA LYS A 530 -18.41 20.74 40.66
C LYS A 530 -19.64 19.89 40.97
N ASP A 531 -19.88 19.61 42.26
CA ASP A 531 -21.15 19.01 42.69
C ASP A 531 -22.26 20.06 42.61
N THR A 532 -23.15 19.93 41.63
CA THR A 532 -24.28 20.86 41.43
C THR A 532 -25.43 20.59 42.40
N THR A 533 -25.32 19.56 43.24
CA THR A 533 -26.37 19.08 44.14
C THR A 533 -26.33 19.71 45.53
N ALA A 534 -25.36 20.58 45.83
CA ALA A 534 -25.39 21.38 47.05
C ALA A 534 -26.31 22.60 46.83
N PRO A 535 -27.47 22.69 47.52
CA PRO A 535 -28.31 23.89 47.43
C PRO A 535 -27.51 25.08 47.92
N SER A 536 -27.45 26.14 47.12
CA SER A 536 -26.81 27.41 47.46
C SER A 536 -27.62 28.13 48.55
N GLY A 537 -27.55 27.65 49.78
CA GLY A 537 -28.15 28.29 50.95
C GLY A 537 -27.20 29.33 51.54
N ALA A 538 -27.32 30.57 51.08
CA ALA A 538 -26.82 31.76 51.78
C ALA A 538 -27.47 33.02 51.19
N ASP A 539 -28.80 33.13 51.33
CA ASP A 539 -29.46 34.44 51.25
C ASP A 539 -28.96 35.28 52.44
N LYS A 540 -28.18 36.32 52.11
CA LYS A 540 -27.82 37.37 53.07
C LYS A 540 -29.05 38.24 53.29
N GLU A 541 -29.64 38.15 54.49
CA GLU A 541 -30.58 39.14 54.99
C GLU A 541 -29.90 40.53 55.03
N ASN A 542 -30.35 41.44 54.17
CA ASN A 542 -30.06 42.86 54.28
C ASN A 542 -30.95 43.46 55.37
N GLY A 543 -30.35 43.76 56.52
CA GLY A 543 -30.95 44.59 57.57
C GLY A 543 -31.00 46.05 57.14
N THR A 544 -32.21 46.57 56.95
CA THR A 544 -32.50 48.00 56.81
C THR A 544 -32.63 48.61 58.22
N ILE A 545 -31.78 49.58 58.56
CA ILE A 545 -31.93 50.45 59.73
C ILE A 545 -32.65 51.73 59.27
N ASN A 546 -33.71 52.10 59.98
CA ASN A 546 -34.23 53.47 60.09
C ASN A 546 -33.62 54.13 61.32
#